data_AF-A0A1V4TSU0-F1
#
_entry.id   AF-A0A1V4TSU0-F1
#
_cell.length_a   1.000
_cell.length_b   1.000
_cell.length_c   1.000
_cell.angle_alpha   90.00
_cell.angle_beta   90.00
_cell.angle_gamma   90.00
#
_symmetry.space_group_name_H-M   'P 1'
#
loop_
_entity.id
_entity.type
_entity.pdbx_description
1 polymer ?
#
loop_
_entity_poly.entity_id
_entity_poly.type
_entity_poly.pdbx_seq_one_letter_code
_entity_poly.pdbx_strand_id
1 'polypeptide(L)'
;MERFLDAYIERIRPQFPGFPPATAHEIASAFLAFKYGLYAKAVTECTNALALIPGGEANEALKKALMILRANAHDRDNSLVNTNPGIAFTEAEKNYIPVNLPADRIEDPGSFSLDNAFILTYAVALITSPDDEETMGEHRKLIVRTLTDYKKALGLE
;
A
#
# COMPACT_ATOMS: atom_id res chain seq x y z
N MET A 1 11.47 -13.99 0.28
CA MET A 1 10.67 -12.75 0.39
C MET A 1 10.00 -12.58 1.76
N GLU A 2 9.67 -13.65 2.50
CA GLU A 2 9.18 -13.51 3.89
C GLU A 2 10.06 -12.62 4.77
N ARG A 3 11.36 -12.96 4.90
CA ARG A 3 12.33 -12.14 5.66
C ARG A 3 12.47 -10.71 5.14
N PHE A 4 12.25 -10.49 3.84
CA PHE A 4 12.27 -9.15 3.26
C PHE A 4 11.05 -8.34 3.71
N LEU A 5 9.87 -8.96 3.70
CA LEU A 5 8.65 -8.34 4.23
C LEU A 5 8.78 -8.04 5.72
N ASP A 6 9.34 -8.95 6.52
CA ASP A 6 9.60 -8.70 7.95
C ASP A 6 10.53 -7.51 8.16
N ALA A 7 11.67 -7.50 7.45
CA ALA A 7 12.62 -6.39 7.52
C ALA A 7 11.97 -5.06 7.08
N TYR A 8 11.09 -5.10 6.09
CA TYR A 8 10.34 -3.92 5.64
C TYR A 8 9.38 -3.41 6.71
N ILE A 9 8.55 -4.29 7.28
CA ILE A 9 7.59 -3.93 8.34
C ILE A 9 8.32 -3.34 9.55
N GLU A 10 9.40 -3.99 10.00
CA GLU A 10 10.20 -3.50 11.13
C GLU A 10 10.88 -2.16 10.84
N ARG A 11 11.29 -1.93 9.59
CA ARG A 11 11.88 -0.65 9.16
C ARG A 11 10.88 0.51 9.23
N ILE A 12 9.62 0.29 8.84
CA ILE A 12 8.62 1.36 8.82
C ILE A 12 7.84 1.49 10.13
N ARG A 13 7.80 0.45 10.97
CA ARG A 13 7.05 0.44 12.26
C ARG A 13 7.30 1.68 13.14
N PRO A 14 8.54 2.15 13.36
CA PRO A 14 8.78 3.33 14.19
C PRO A 14 8.20 4.62 13.62
N GLN A 15 7.93 4.66 12.31
CA GLN A 15 7.39 5.82 11.61
C GLN A 15 5.86 5.93 11.74
N PHE A 16 5.20 4.85 12.19
CA PHE A 16 3.77 4.77 12.41
C PHE A 16 3.51 4.37 13.87
N PRO A 17 3.64 5.32 14.83
CA PRO A 17 3.55 5.03 16.26
C PRO A 17 2.14 4.61 16.73
N GLY A 18 1.16 4.63 15.82
CA GLY A 18 -0.23 4.28 16.07
C GLY A 18 -1.18 5.34 15.49
N PHE A 19 -2.39 4.91 15.20
CA PHE A 19 -3.50 5.78 14.87
C PHE A 19 -4.63 5.58 15.90
N PRO A 20 -5.59 6.52 16.00
CA PRO A 20 -6.85 6.22 16.65
C PRO A 20 -7.45 4.94 16.04
N PRO A 21 -8.08 4.03 16.83
CA PRO A 21 -8.58 2.76 16.34
C PRO A 21 -9.47 2.88 15.10
N ALA A 22 -10.35 3.88 15.06
CA ALA A 22 -11.18 4.16 13.89
C ALA A 22 -10.36 4.45 12.64
N THR A 23 -9.33 5.30 12.72
CA THR A 23 -8.45 5.62 11.59
C THR A 23 -7.67 4.39 11.12
N ALA A 24 -7.16 3.57 12.05
CA ALA A 24 -6.45 2.33 11.73
C ALA A 24 -7.36 1.33 11.00
N HIS A 25 -8.60 1.19 11.48
CA HIS A 25 -9.61 0.34 10.86
C HIS A 25 -10.00 0.80 9.45
N GLU A 26 -10.12 2.11 9.21
CA GLU A 26 -10.40 2.65 7.87
C GLU A 26 -9.27 2.32 6.88
N ILE A 27 -8.00 2.36 7.32
CA ILE A 27 -6.85 1.96 6.49
C ILE A 27 -6.91 0.45 6.17
N ALA A 28 -7.21 -0.39 7.17
CA ALA A 28 -7.38 -1.83 6.97
C ALA A 28 -8.56 -2.14 6.02
N SER A 29 -9.71 -1.46 6.22
CA SER A 29 -10.90 -1.59 5.38
C SER A 29 -10.64 -1.19 3.94
N ALA A 30 -9.87 -0.13 3.70
CA ALA A 30 -9.45 0.28 2.35
C ALA A 30 -8.62 -0.81 1.66
N PHE A 31 -7.64 -1.40 2.36
CA PHE A 31 -6.86 -2.52 1.86
C PHE A 31 -7.74 -3.74 1.52
N LEU A 32 -8.59 -4.15 2.45
CA LEU A 32 -9.45 -5.33 2.29
C LEU A 32 -10.46 -5.14 1.16
N ALA A 33 -11.14 -3.99 1.10
CA ALA A 33 -12.08 -3.69 0.03
C ALA A 33 -11.41 -3.74 -1.35
N PHE A 34 -10.20 -3.17 -1.49
CA PHE A 34 -9.44 -3.24 -2.73
C PHE A 34 -9.05 -4.68 -3.07
N LYS A 35 -8.52 -5.42 -2.08
CA LYS A 35 -8.10 -6.82 -2.20
C LYS A 35 -9.23 -7.72 -2.69
N TYR A 36 -10.44 -7.51 -2.20
CA TYR A 36 -11.62 -8.31 -2.54
C TYR A 36 -12.33 -7.84 -3.82
N GLY A 37 -11.83 -6.79 -4.48
CA GLY A 37 -12.44 -6.26 -5.69
C GLY A 37 -13.73 -5.49 -5.46
N LEU A 38 -14.00 -5.07 -4.21
CA LEU A 38 -15.13 -4.23 -3.84
C LEU A 38 -14.81 -2.77 -4.15
N TYR A 39 -14.63 -2.44 -5.44
CA TYR A 39 -13.97 -1.20 -5.83
C TYR A 39 -14.71 0.08 -5.44
N ALA A 40 -16.04 0.16 -5.60
CA ALA A 40 -16.83 1.27 -5.06
C ALA A 40 -16.63 1.46 -3.54
N LYS A 41 -16.55 0.37 -2.78
CA LYS A 41 -16.26 0.40 -1.34
C LYS A 41 -14.83 0.88 -1.10
N ALA A 42 -13.85 0.34 -1.81
CA ALA A 42 -12.44 0.74 -1.69
C ALA A 42 -12.25 2.24 -1.94
N VAL A 43 -12.98 2.83 -2.89
CA VAL A 43 -12.98 4.29 -3.12
C VAL A 43 -13.47 5.06 -1.89
N THR A 44 -14.53 4.56 -1.26
CA THR A 44 -15.13 5.16 -0.05
C THR A 44 -14.16 5.07 1.13
N GLU A 45 -13.67 3.87 1.45
CA GLU A 45 -12.75 3.66 2.58
C GLU A 45 -11.44 4.42 2.40
N CYS A 46 -10.87 4.45 1.18
CA CYS A 46 -9.68 5.27 0.92
C CYS A 46 -9.95 6.76 1.18
N THR A 47 -11.14 7.25 0.80
CA THR A 47 -11.51 8.66 0.99
C THR A 47 -11.66 9.00 2.48
N ASN A 48 -12.28 8.12 3.26
CA ASN A 48 -12.40 8.26 4.71
C ASN A 48 -11.02 8.25 5.38
N ALA A 49 -10.20 7.25 5.09
CA ALA A 49 -8.85 7.13 5.64
C ALA A 49 -8.00 8.37 5.32
N LEU A 50 -8.04 8.87 4.08
CA LEU A 50 -7.32 10.08 3.67
C LEU A 50 -7.71 11.33 4.48
N ALA A 51 -8.97 11.45 4.88
CA ALA A 51 -9.45 12.59 5.67
C ALA A 51 -9.01 12.53 7.14
N LEU A 52 -8.66 11.33 7.64
CA LEU A 52 -8.33 11.09 9.04
C LEU A 52 -6.82 11.04 9.32
N ILE A 53 -6.01 10.70 8.31
CA ILE A 53 -4.56 10.57 8.47
C ILE A 53 -3.93 11.98 8.68
N PRO A 54 -3.21 12.21 9.78
CA PRO A 54 -2.57 13.49 10.05
C PRO A 54 -1.43 13.80 9.07
N GLY A 55 -0.83 14.98 9.18
CA GLY A 55 0.40 15.32 8.45
C GLY A 55 1.62 14.52 8.94
N GLY A 56 2.72 14.66 8.22
CA GLY A 56 4.02 14.05 8.54
C GLY A 56 4.57 13.23 7.38
N GLU A 57 5.89 13.15 7.23
CA GLU A 57 6.53 12.57 6.04
C GLU A 57 6.08 11.14 5.73
N ALA A 58 6.05 10.27 6.74
CA ALA A 58 5.55 8.89 6.61
C ALA A 58 4.06 8.83 6.23
N ASN A 59 3.27 9.73 6.81
CA ASN A 59 1.83 9.82 6.56
C ASN A 59 1.53 10.35 5.17
N GLU A 60 2.37 11.21 4.59
CA GLU A 60 2.24 11.64 3.20
C GLU A 60 2.48 10.48 2.22
N ALA A 61 3.45 9.59 2.52
CA ALA A 61 3.62 8.37 1.73
C ALA A 61 2.41 7.43 1.83
N LEU A 62 1.83 7.27 3.02
CA LEU A 62 0.59 6.50 3.22
C LEU A 62 -0.60 7.13 2.47
N LYS A 63 -0.77 8.46 2.55
CA LYS A 63 -1.79 9.17 1.78
C LYS A 63 -1.59 8.95 0.28
N LYS A 64 -0.35 9.02 -0.21
CA LYS A 64 -0.04 8.71 -1.61
C LYS A 64 -0.46 7.30 -1.99
N ALA A 65 -0.17 6.31 -1.14
CA ALA A 65 -0.60 4.93 -1.36
C ALA A 65 -2.12 4.81 -1.45
N LEU A 66 -2.86 5.41 -0.52
CA LEU A 66 -4.33 5.41 -0.54
C LEU A 66 -4.90 6.16 -1.76
N MET A 67 -4.26 7.24 -2.21
CA MET A 67 -4.66 7.92 -3.45
C MET A 67 -4.46 7.04 -4.69
N ILE A 68 -3.36 6.30 -4.76
CA ILE A 68 -3.08 5.34 -5.84
C ILE A 68 -4.13 4.22 -5.83
N LEU A 69 -4.41 3.62 -4.66
CA LEU A 69 -5.44 2.59 -4.50
C LEU A 69 -6.82 3.11 -4.89
N ARG A 70 -7.19 4.31 -4.44
CA ARG A 70 -8.47 4.94 -4.77
C ARG A 70 -8.65 5.17 -6.25
N ALA A 71 -7.65 5.75 -6.93
CA ALA A 71 -7.71 5.98 -8.37
C ALA A 71 -7.85 4.65 -9.13
N ASN A 72 -7.06 3.66 -8.74
CA ASN A 72 -7.11 2.31 -9.30
C ASN A 72 -8.42 1.57 -9.05
N ALA A 73 -9.06 1.79 -7.90
CA ALA A 73 -10.37 1.25 -7.59
C ALA A 73 -11.44 1.95 -8.44
N HIS A 74 -11.42 3.28 -8.49
CA HIS A 74 -12.34 4.07 -9.29
C HIS A 74 -12.31 3.65 -10.77
N ASP A 75 -11.12 3.49 -11.34
CA ASP A 75 -10.98 3.08 -12.73
C ASP A 75 -11.54 1.67 -12.96
N ARG A 76 -11.27 0.71 -12.06
CA ARG A 76 -11.81 -0.66 -12.16
C ARG A 76 -13.33 -0.72 -11.97
N ASP A 77 -13.88 0.08 -11.06
CA ASP A 77 -15.32 0.20 -10.82
C ASP A 77 -16.06 0.71 -12.07
N ASN A 78 -15.42 1.62 -12.81
CA ASN A 78 -15.94 2.21 -14.04
C ASN A 78 -15.49 1.48 -15.32
N SER A 79 -14.86 0.30 -15.20
CA SER A 79 -14.31 -0.46 -16.34
C SER A 79 -13.37 0.34 -17.26
N LEU A 80 -12.65 1.30 -16.69
CA LEU A 80 -11.66 2.12 -17.38
C LEU A 80 -10.31 1.40 -17.39
N VAL A 81 -9.65 1.44 -18.54
CA VAL A 81 -8.26 0.98 -18.69
C VAL A 81 -7.35 2.19 -18.64
N ASN A 82 -6.78 2.45 -17.46
CA ASN A 82 -5.82 3.51 -17.24
C ASN A 82 -4.51 2.91 -16.72
N THR A 83 -3.51 2.85 -17.59
CA THR A 83 -2.20 2.27 -17.27
C THR A 83 -1.29 3.24 -16.52
N ASN A 84 -1.67 4.51 -16.41
CA ASN A 84 -0.89 5.50 -15.69
C ASN A 84 -1.81 6.59 -15.10
N PRO A 85 -2.31 6.42 -13.87
CA PRO A 85 -3.18 7.40 -13.22
C PRO A 85 -2.50 8.75 -12.92
N GLY A 86 -1.21 8.91 -13.26
CA GLY A 86 -0.45 10.14 -13.02
C GLY A 86 -0.10 10.38 -11.55
N ILE A 87 -0.38 9.39 -10.69
CA ILE A 87 -0.06 9.43 -9.26
C ILE A 87 1.10 8.47 -9.02
N ALA A 88 2.25 9.02 -8.63
CA ALA A 88 3.45 8.27 -8.30
C ALA A 88 4.06 8.79 -6.99
N PHE A 89 4.87 7.95 -6.35
CA PHE A 89 5.64 8.32 -5.17
C PHE A 89 6.77 9.31 -5.54
N THR A 90 6.92 10.35 -4.74
CA THR A 90 8.05 11.29 -4.80
C THR A 90 9.32 10.68 -4.23
N GLU A 91 10.49 11.31 -4.46
CA GLU A 91 11.77 10.86 -3.90
C GLU A 91 11.75 10.74 -2.36
N ALA A 92 11.06 11.65 -1.66
CA ALA A 92 10.92 11.57 -0.21
C ALA A 92 10.05 10.37 0.21
N GLU A 93 8.94 10.14 -0.51
CA GLU A 93 8.00 9.05 -0.22
C GLU A 93 8.59 7.67 -0.53
N LYS A 94 9.54 7.57 -1.47
CA LYS A 94 10.27 6.32 -1.77
C LYS A 94 11.04 5.75 -0.58
N ASN A 95 11.31 6.56 0.45
CA ASN A 95 11.88 6.04 1.70
C ASN A 95 10.92 5.13 2.47
N TYR A 96 9.62 5.15 2.17
CA TYR A 96 8.60 4.38 2.90
C TYR A 96 8.05 3.18 2.13
N ILE A 97 8.34 3.08 0.83
CA ILE A 97 7.86 1.95 0.00
C ILE A 97 8.77 0.73 0.14
N PRO A 98 8.25 -0.49 -0.09
CA PRO A 98 9.04 -1.72 0.04
C PRO A 98 10.02 -1.93 -1.10
N VAL A 99 9.65 -1.55 -2.33
CA VAL A 99 10.45 -1.81 -3.54
C VAL A 99 10.80 -0.48 -4.18
N ASN A 100 12.08 -0.12 -4.14
CA ASN A 100 12.62 1.09 -4.77
C ASN A 100 13.60 0.69 -5.88
N LEU A 101 13.13 0.72 -7.12
CA LEU A 101 13.92 0.40 -8.31
C LEU A 101 14.19 1.68 -9.12
N PRO A 102 15.34 1.77 -9.80
CA PRO A 102 15.57 2.85 -10.75
C PRO A 102 14.61 2.72 -11.95
N ALA A 103 14.25 3.86 -12.55
CA ALA A 103 13.18 3.93 -13.55
C ALA A 103 13.41 3.06 -14.80
N ASP A 104 14.68 2.84 -15.17
CA ASP A 104 15.10 1.98 -16.29
C ASP A 104 14.86 0.49 -16.03
N ARG A 105 14.60 0.09 -14.78
CA ARG A 105 14.28 -1.29 -14.39
C ARG A 105 12.79 -1.51 -14.11
N ILE A 106 11.96 -0.51 -14.35
CA ILE A 106 10.51 -0.58 -14.13
C ILE A 106 9.83 -0.83 -15.48
N GLU A 107 9.30 -2.04 -15.67
CA GLU A 107 8.60 -2.42 -16.91
C GLU A 107 7.25 -1.71 -17.05
N ASP A 108 6.47 -1.67 -15.96
CA ASP A 108 5.16 -0.99 -15.89
C ASP A 108 5.11 -0.08 -14.64
N PRO A 109 5.30 1.25 -14.81
CA PRO A 109 5.25 2.21 -13.71
C PRO A 109 3.91 2.27 -12.96
N GLY A 110 2.79 1.99 -13.63
CA GLY A 110 1.46 2.01 -13.04
C GLY A 110 1.27 0.84 -12.09
N SER A 111 1.56 -0.38 -12.57
CA SER A 111 1.53 -1.60 -11.74
C SER A 111 2.55 -1.53 -10.60
N PHE A 112 3.76 -1.03 -10.86
CA PHE A 112 4.79 -0.85 -9.83
C PHE A 112 4.36 0.09 -8.70
N SER A 113 3.70 1.21 -9.06
CA SER A 113 3.18 2.17 -8.08
C SER A 113 2.04 1.57 -7.29
N LEU A 114 1.15 0.82 -7.94
CA LEU A 114 0.04 0.13 -7.30
C LEU A 114 0.52 -0.94 -6.31
N ASP A 115 1.49 -1.77 -6.69
CA ASP A 115 2.02 -2.81 -5.81
C ASP A 115 2.68 -2.22 -4.56
N ASN A 116 3.51 -1.19 -4.74
CA ASN A 116 4.10 -0.47 -3.60
C ASN A 116 3.04 0.16 -2.70
N ALA A 117 2.00 0.77 -3.28
CA ALA A 117 0.89 1.34 -2.52
C ALA A 117 0.11 0.27 -1.74
N PHE A 118 -0.17 -0.86 -2.38
CA PHE A 118 -0.89 -1.97 -1.78
C PHE A 118 -0.12 -2.58 -0.60
N ILE A 119 1.19 -2.80 -0.77
CA ILE A 119 2.05 -3.37 0.28
C ILE A 119 2.29 -2.37 1.43
N LEU A 120 2.49 -1.08 1.14
CA LEU A 120 2.62 -0.06 2.19
C LEU A 120 1.33 0.03 3.01
N THR A 121 0.16 0.06 2.36
CA THR A 121 -1.14 0.09 3.05
C THR A 121 -1.34 -1.15 3.92
N TYR A 122 -1.01 -2.34 3.40
CA TYR A 122 -1.00 -3.59 4.17
C TYR A 122 -0.13 -3.48 5.43
N ALA A 123 1.12 -3.04 5.28
CA ALA A 123 2.08 -3.01 6.38
C ALA A 123 1.63 -2.02 7.45
N VAL A 124 1.15 -0.84 7.07
CA VAL A 124 0.63 0.16 8.01
C VAL A 124 -0.62 -0.35 8.73
N ALA A 125 -1.58 -0.95 8.02
CA ALA A 125 -2.77 -1.55 8.65
C ALA A 125 -2.38 -2.63 9.67
N LEU A 126 -1.45 -3.52 9.32
CA LEU A 126 -0.93 -4.55 10.23
C LEU A 126 -0.21 -3.95 11.46
N ILE A 127 0.52 -2.85 11.29
CA ILE A 127 1.22 -2.18 12.40
C ILE A 127 0.25 -1.46 13.34
N THR A 128 -0.81 -0.84 12.78
CA THR A 128 -1.61 0.17 13.49
C THR A 128 -3.01 -0.28 13.87
N SER A 129 -3.52 -1.39 13.32
CA SER A 129 -4.84 -1.95 13.65
C SER A 129 -4.72 -3.33 14.30
N PRO A 130 -4.56 -3.40 15.65
CA PRO A 130 -4.56 -4.68 16.37
C PRO A 130 -5.86 -5.46 16.19
N ASP A 131 -6.99 -4.76 16.08
CA ASP A 131 -8.31 -5.37 15.91
C ASP A 131 -8.45 -6.10 14.56
N ASP A 132 -7.67 -5.70 13.55
CA ASP A 132 -7.64 -6.33 12.24
C ASP A 132 -6.42 -7.25 12.03
N GLU A 133 -5.55 -7.44 13.04
CA GLU A 133 -4.25 -8.13 12.89
C GLU A 133 -4.39 -9.54 12.32
N GLU A 134 -5.35 -10.32 12.82
CA GLU A 134 -5.61 -11.69 12.33
C GLU A 134 -6.00 -11.68 10.86
N THR A 135 -6.99 -10.85 10.49
CA THR A 135 -7.47 -10.69 9.11
C THR A 135 -6.36 -10.21 8.18
N MET A 136 -5.54 -9.25 8.62
CA MET A 136 -4.38 -8.79 7.86
C MET A 136 -3.37 -9.91 7.69
N GLY A 137 -3.09 -10.70 8.74
CA GLY A 137 -2.18 -11.84 8.71
C GLY A 137 -2.52 -12.88 7.64
N GLU A 138 -3.80 -13.11 7.36
CA GLU A 138 -4.25 -14.04 6.30
C GLU A 138 -3.76 -13.63 4.91
N HIS A 139 -3.56 -12.34 4.68
CA HIS A 139 -3.13 -11.78 3.40
C HIS A 139 -1.61 -11.76 3.23
N ARG A 140 -0.84 -12.15 4.25
CA ARG A 140 0.62 -12.13 4.19
C ARG A 140 1.20 -12.89 3.00
N LYS A 141 0.67 -14.09 2.69
CA LYS A 141 1.13 -14.91 1.55
C LYS A 141 0.97 -14.19 0.22
N LEU A 142 -0.08 -13.39 0.06
CA LEU A 142 -0.27 -12.57 -1.14
C LEU A 142 0.82 -11.51 -1.24
N ILE A 143 1.08 -10.78 -0.16
CA ILE A 143 2.09 -9.72 -0.13
C ILE A 143 3.47 -10.28 -0.48
N VAL A 144 3.81 -11.45 0.08
CA VAL A 144 5.05 -12.16 -0.21
C VAL A 144 5.13 -12.58 -1.67
N ARG A 145 4.02 -13.01 -2.27
CA ARG A 145 3.94 -13.34 -3.70
C ARG A 145 4.19 -12.09 -4.56
N THR A 146 3.50 -10.98 -4.30
CA THR A 146 3.72 -9.71 -5.02
C THR A 146 5.18 -9.26 -4.93
N LEU A 147 5.79 -9.34 -3.74
CA LEU A 147 7.21 -9.04 -3.56
C LEU A 147 8.14 -10.01 -4.32
N THR A 148 7.71 -11.25 -4.54
CA THR A 148 8.50 -12.26 -5.26
C THR A 148 8.66 -11.90 -6.73
N ASP A 149 7.69 -11.22 -7.33
CA ASP A 149 7.77 -10.75 -8.72
C ASP A 149 8.92 -9.74 -8.92
N TYR A 150 9.32 -9.04 -7.85
CA TYR A 150 10.45 -8.10 -7.85
C TYR A 150 11.78 -8.70 -7.39
N LYS A 151 11.81 -9.96 -6.96
CA LYS A 151 12.99 -10.62 -6.35
C LYS A 151 14.25 -10.48 -7.23
N LYS A 152 14.12 -10.75 -8.53
CA LYS A 152 15.23 -10.65 -9.50
C LYS A 152 15.70 -9.20 -9.69
N ALA A 153 14.77 -8.26 -9.84
CA ALA A 153 15.10 -6.84 -10.04
C ALA A 153 15.81 -6.23 -8.82
N LEU A 154 15.51 -6.75 -7.62
CA LEU A 154 16.17 -6.41 -6.35
C LEU A 154 17.55 -7.08 -6.17
N GLY A 155 17.98 -7.97 -7.07
CA GLY A 155 19.26 -8.67 -6.96
C GLY A 155 19.31 -9.70 -5.81
N LEU A 156 18.15 -10.19 -5.37
CA LEU A 156 18.04 -11.20 -4.34
C LEU A 156 17.87 -12.56 -5.03
N GLU A 157 18.93 -13.33 -5.27
CA GLU A 157 18.83 -14.69 -5.84
C GLU A 157 18.66 -15.77 -4.76
#